data_AF-A0A3P6RH22-F1
#
_entry.id   AF-A0A3P6RH22-F1
#
_cell.length_a   1.000
_cell.length_b   1.000
_cell.length_c   1.000
_cell.angle_alpha   90.00
_cell.angle_beta   90.00
_cell.angle_gamma   90.00
#
_symmetry.space_group_name_H-M   'P 1'
#
loop_
_entity.id
_entity.type
_entity.pdbx_description
1 polymer ?
#
loop_
_entity_poly.entity_id
_entity_poly.type
_entity_poly.pdbx_seq_one_letter_code
_entity_poly.pdbx_strand_id
1 'polypeptide(L)'
;MDPFEMLLREVLDKPSVAGLQMICAQIEAYDNYKPQRVKDMALKAIRKITEEGTLASQEDMLRLYKLLAKYSKKMGSAKIFEKLEEEDLFRNSLKFYLLWAESYAKEGNVTKFSNVVDLAKRRLHQLSTFDVEAGFRDLVDQFLPSCDLFNDEETMAAFCRKPSDSRTKKSMPPNLTS
;
A
#
# COMPACT_ATOMS: atom_id res chain seq x y z
N MET A 1 15.48 -30.41 11.81
CA MET A 1 14.60 -29.25 12.08
C MET A 1 14.45 -28.50 10.76
N ASP A 2 13.26 -28.03 10.40
CA ASP A 2 13.03 -27.30 9.14
C ASP A 2 13.82 -25.97 9.16
N PRO A 3 14.62 -25.63 8.12
CA PRO A 3 15.39 -24.37 8.07
C PRO A 3 14.56 -23.11 8.30
N PHE A 4 13.29 -23.09 7.87
CA PHE A 4 12.39 -21.98 8.14
C PHE A 4 12.04 -21.85 9.62
N GLU A 5 11.81 -22.98 10.30
CA GLU A 5 11.49 -22.99 11.73
C GLU A 5 12.67 -22.52 12.58
N MET A 6 13.89 -22.85 12.15
CA MET A 6 15.11 -22.38 12.81
C MET A 6 15.22 -20.86 12.70
N LEU A 7 15.10 -20.32 11.47
CA LEU A 7 15.14 -18.88 11.25
C LEU A 7 14.05 -18.15 12.04
N LEU A 8 12.81 -18.64 11.96
CA LEU A 8 11.69 -18.04 12.67
C LEU A 8 11.93 -18.02 14.18
N ARG A 9 12.45 -19.11 14.76
CA ARG A 9 12.78 -19.16 16.19
C ARG A 9 13.89 -18.17 16.55
N GLU A 10 14.96 -18.10 15.76
CA GLU A 10 16.09 -17.18 16.02
C GLU A 10 15.65 -15.72 15.97
N VAL A 11 14.80 -15.36 15.00
CA VAL A 11 14.25 -14.00 14.90
C VAL A 11 13.30 -13.69 16.05
N LEU A 12 12.52 -14.66 16.53
CA LEU A 12 11.62 -14.44 17.67
C LEU A 12 12.37 -14.35 19.01
N ASP A 13 13.54 -14.99 19.13
CA ASP A 13 14.42 -14.85 20.31
C ASP A 13 15.08 -13.47 20.37
N LYS A 14 15.42 -12.91 19.19
CA LYS A 14 15.95 -11.55 19.06
C LYS A 14 15.25 -10.76 17.94
N PRO A 15 14.06 -10.21 18.21
CA PRO A 15 13.26 -9.51 17.22
C PRO A 15 14.01 -8.34 16.59
N SER A 16 14.05 -8.31 15.26
CA SER A 16 14.61 -7.20 14.48
C SER A 16 13.94 -7.08 13.12
N VAL A 17 13.91 -5.86 12.58
CA VAL A 17 13.36 -5.61 11.24
C VAL A 17 14.12 -6.38 10.17
N ALA A 18 15.46 -6.46 10.28
CA ALA A 18 16.28 -7.28 9.38
C ALA A 18 15.90 -8.76 9.44
N GLY A 19 15.64 -9.30 10.64
CA GLY A 19 15.15 -10.66 10.82
C GLY A 19 13.78 -10.90 10.18
N LEU A 20 12.85 -9.95 10.34
CA LEU A 20 11.54 -9.98 9.67
C LEU A 20 11.69 -9.99 8.15
N GLN A 21 12.58 -9.15 7.60
CA GLN A 21 12.85 -9.09 6.17
C GLN A 21 13.42 -10.40 5.64
N MET A 22 14.29 -11.07 6.41
CA MET A 22 14.79 -12.40 6.06
C MET A 22 13.68 -13.45 6.02
N ILE A 23 12.78 -13.45 7.00
CA ILE A 23 11.59 -14.33 7.01
C ILE A 23 10.75 -14.09 5.76
N CYS A 24 10.45 -12.82 5.45
CA CYS A 24 9.66 -12.45 4.27
C CYS A 24 10.33 -12.95 2.98
N ALA A 25 11.62 -12.63 2.78
CA ALA A 25 12.38 -13.03 1.60
C ALA A 25 12.46 -14.55 1.45
N GLN A 26 12.61 -15.29 2.56
CA GLN A 26 12.63 -16.75 2.51
C GLN A 26 11.28 -17.29 2.04
N ILE A 27 10.15 -16.82 2.59
CA ILE A 27 8.82 -17.31 2.17
C ILE A 27 8.53 -16.90 0.71
N GLU A 28 8.91 -15.70 0.29
CA GLU A 28 8.81 -15.25 -1.10
C GLU A 28 9.65 -16.11 -2.05
N ALA A 29 10.83 -16.57 -1.64
CA ALA A 29 11.58 -17.53 -2.44
C ALA A 29 10.80 -18.85 -2.60
N TYR A 30 10.13 -19.33 -1.55
CA TYR A 30 9.28 -20.52 -1.62
C TYR A 30 8.07 -20.34 -2.54
N ASP A 31 7.60 -19.11 -2.78
CA ASP A 31 6.54 -18.79 -3.75
C ASP A 31 6.90 -19.25 -5.17
N ASN A 32 8.18 -19.18 -5.53
CA ASN A 32 8.67 -19.57 -6.85
C ASN A 32 8.91 -21.08 -6.99
N TYR A 33 9.31 -21.75 -5.90
CA TYR A 33 9.78 -23.15 -5.97
C TYR A 33 8.83 -24.17 -5.34
N LYS A 34 8.06 -23.77 -4.32
CA LYS A 34 7.19 -24.64 -3.52
C LYS A 34 5.92 -23.90 -3.06
N PRO A 35 5.09 -23.41 -4.00
CA PRO A 35 3.92 -22.56 -3.71
C PRO A 35 2.92 -23.22 -2.75
N GLN A 36 2.80 -24.54 -2.76
CA GLN A 36 1.95 -25.31 -1.85
C GLN A 36 2.30 -25.15 -0.37
N ARG A 37 3.52 -24.72 -0.03
CA ARG A 37 3.96 -24.51 1.36
C ARG A 37 3.79 -23.07 1.84
N VAL A 38 3.69 -22.11 0.93
CA VAL A 38 3.76 -20.68 1.24
C VAL A 38 2.66 -20.24 2.19
N LYS A 39 1.43 -20.69 1.95
CA LYS A 39 0.28 -20.33 2.79
C LYS A 39 0.51 -20.69 4.25
N ASP A 40 0.94 -21.93 4.51
CA ASP A 40 1.12 -22.43 5.87
C ASP A 40 2.31 -21.75 6.55
N MET A 41 3.39 -21.51 5.81
CA MET A 41 4.56 -20.77 6.31
C MET A 41 4.22 -19.31 6.65
N ALA A 42 3.53 -18.60 5.77
CA ALA A 42 3.10 -17.22 6.00
C ALA A 42 2.15 -17.14 7.20
N LEU A 43 1.15 -18.03 7.27
CA LEU A 43 0.20 -18.08 8.38
C LEU A 43 0.91 -18.35 9.71
N LYS A 44 1.90 -19.25 9.72
CA LYS A 44 2.69 -19.58 10.91
C LYS A 44 3.59 -18.43 11.35
N ALA A 45 4.29 -17.79 10.42
CA ALA A 45 5.09 -16.60 10.71
C ALA A 45 4.22 -15.48 11.29
N ILE A 46 3.10 -15.17 10.63
CA ILE A 46 2.16 -14.14 11.09
C ILE A 46 1.73 -14.40 12.52
N ARG A 47 1.21 -15.62 12.83
CA ARG A 47 0.75 -15.94 14.18
C ARG A 47 1.85 -15.75 15.22
N LYS A 48 3.03 -16.35 15.00
CA LYS A 48 4.11 -16.29 15.99
C LYS A 48 4.65 -14.88 16.18
N ILE A 49 4.75 -14.10 15.11
CA ILE A 49 5.24 -12.71 15.18
C ILE A 49 4.21 -11.81 15.86
N THR A 50 2.92 -12.00 15.56
CA THR A 50 1.84 -11.26 16.24
C THR A 50 1.72 -11.65 17.72
N GLU A 51 1.89 -12.93 18.06
CA GLU A 51 1.92 -13.42 19.45
C GLU A 51 3.11 -12.85 20.23
N GLU A 52 4.27 -12.68 19.59
CA GLU A 52 5.45 -12.05 20.20
C GLU A 52 5.29 -10.53 20.35
N GLY A 53 4.69 -9.86 19.35
CA GLY A 53 4.20 -8.49 19.45
C GLY A 53 5.17 -7.40 18.99
N THR A 54 6.49 -7.55 19.17
CA THR A 54 7.47 -6.49 18.87
C THR A 54 7.47 -6.09 17.39
N LEU A 55 7.30 -7.07 16.51
CA LEU A 55 7.34 -6.86 15.06
C LEU A 55 5.94 -6.81 14.41
N ALA A 56 4.87 -6.97 15.20
CA ALA A 56 3.51 -7.17 14.69
C ALA A 56 3.00 -6.02 13.81
N SER A 57 3.39 -4.79 14.12
CA SER A 57 2.98 -3.57 13.41
C SER A 57 4.02 -3.08 12.38
N GLN A 58 5.11 -3.83 12.15
CA GLN A 58 6.13 -3.43 11.17
C GLN A 58 5.60 -3.60 9.74
N GLU A 59 5.79 -2.59 8.89
CA GLU A 59 5.23 -2.58 7.53
C GLU A 59 5.63 -3.80 6.68
N ASP A 60 6.81 -4.39 6.93
CA ASP A 60 7.26 -5.62 6.28
C ASP A 60 6.31 -6.81 6.50
N MET A 61 5.52 -6.82 7.59
CA MET A 61 4.46 -7.82 7.82
C MET A 61 3.43 -7.86 6.70
N LEU A 62 3.20 -6.74 6.00
CA LEU A 62 2.28 -6.69 4.85
C LEU A 62 2.70 -7.63 3.72
N ARG A 63 4.00 -7.96 3.61
CA ARG A 63 4.50 -8.94 2.63
C ARG A 63 3.97 -10.34 2.93
N LEU A 64 3.93 -10.71 4.22
CA LEU A 64 3.38 -11.99 4.66
C LEU A 64 1.86 -12.03 4.45
N TYR A 65 1.15 -10.95 4.77
CA TYR A 65 -0.28 -10.85 4.53
C TYR A 65 -0.63 -10.91 3.04
N LYS A 66 0.19 -10.28 2.17
CA LYS A 66 0.05 -10.37 0.70
C LYS A 66 0.17 -11.81 0.21
N LEU A 67 1.16 -12.55 0.70
CA LEU A 67 1.33 -13.97 0.37
C LEU A 67 0.15 -14.81 0.87
N LEU A 68 -0.31 -14.58 2.10
CA LEU A 68 -1.47 -15.26 2.65
C LEU A 68 -2.72 -14.99 1.79
N ALA A 69 -2.93 -13.74 1.37
CA ALA A 69 -4.02 -13.34 0.48
C ALA A 69 -3.96 -14.03 -0.88
N LYS A 70 -2.78 -14.06 -1.53
CA LYS A 70 -2.55 -14.73 -2.81
C LYS A 70 -2.98 -16.21 -2.79
N TYR A 71 -2.77 -16.90 -1.66
CA TYR A 71 -3.07 -18.34 -1.52
C TYR A 71 -4.36 -18.66 -0.77
N SER A 72 -5.13 -17.66 -0.31
CA SER A 72 -6.37 -17.87 0.43
C SER A 72 -7.57 -18.04 -0.49
N LYS A 73 -7.96 -19.29 -0.76
CA LYS A 73 -9.14 -19.61 -1.59
C LYS A 73 -10.50 -19.47 -0.89
N LYS A 74 -10.53 -19.48 0.46
CA LYS A 74 -11.79 -19.58 1.24
C LYS A 74 -12.27 -18.25 1.83
N MET A 75 -11.35 -17.40 2.27
CA MET A 75 -11.68 -16.16 2.96
C MET A 75 -11.82 -14.99 1.98
N GLY A 76 -11.19 -15.06 0.80
CA GLY A 76 -11.04 -13.92 -0.10
C GLY A 76 -9.87 -13.04 0.34
N SER A 77 -9.11 -12.51 -0.63
CA SER A 77 -7.95 -11.66 -0.38
C SER A 77 -8.34 -10.39 0.37
N ALA A 78 -9.47 -9.77 0.00
CA ALA A 78 -9.95 -8.55 0.62
C ALA A 78 -10.28 -8.69 2.11
N LYS A 79 -10.87 -9.83 2.52
CA LYS A 79 -11.24 -10.06 3.92
C LYS A 79 -10.06 -10.12 4.88
N ILE A 80 -8.87 -10.44 4.39
CA ILE A 80 -7.65 -10.39 5.22
C ILE A 80 -7.34 -8.94 5.56
N PHE A 81 -7.40 -8.04 4.59
CA PHE A 81 -7.14 -6.62 4.81
C PHE A 81 -8.28 -5.92 5.56
N GLU A 82 -9.54 -6.31 5.35
CA GLU A 82 -10.67 -5.85 6.18
C GLU A 82 -10.43 -6.16 7.67
N LYS A 83 -9.90 -7.34 8.00
CA LYS A 83 -9.55 -7.68 9.39
C LYS A 83 -8.39 -6.87 9.96
N LEU A 84 -7.35 -6.63 9.15
CA LEU A 84 -6.22 -5.79 9.58
C LEU A 84 -6.68 -4.36 9.88
N GLU A 85 -7.63 -3.86 9.07
CA GLU A 85 -8.29 -2.58 9.31
C GLU A 85 -9.13 -2.58 10.60
N GLU A 86 -9.90 -3.63 10.86
CA GLU A 86 -10.67 -3.78 12.11
C GLU A 86 -9.77 -3.77 13.36
N GLU A 87 -8.54 -4.26 13.23
CA GLU A 87 -7.52 -4.29 14.29
C GLU A 87 -6.68 -2.98 14.36
N ASP A 88 -7.01 -1.96 13.55
CA ASP A 88 -6.28 -0.67 13.43
C ASP A 88 -4.78 -0.85 13.07
N LEU A 89 -4.43 -1.97 12.43
CA LEU A 89 -3.07 -2.27 12.01
C LEU A 89 -2.73 -1.53 10.71
N PHE A 90 -1.51 -0.99 10.64
CA PHE A 90 -0.98 -0.30 9.45
C PHE A 90 -1.80 0.90 8.98
N ARG A 91 -2.64 1.49 9.84
CA ARG A 91 -3.50 2.66 9.54
C ARG A 91 -2.80 3.85 8.88
N ASN A 92 -1.48 3.98 9.08
CA ASN A 92 -0.67 5.08 8.54
C ASN A 92 0.21 4.66 7.34
N SER A 93 0.06 3.42 6.85
CA SER A 93 0.84 2.88 5.72
C SER A 93 0.05 3.02 4.42
N LEU A 94 0.55 3.82 3.47
CA LEU A 94 -0.02 3.87 2.12
C LEU A 94 -0.01 2.47 1.46
N LYS A 95 1.06 1.71 1.67
CA LYS A 95 1.23 0.36 1.14
C LYS A 95 0.11 -0.58 1.58
N PHE A 96 -0.36 -0.46 2.82
CA PHE A 96 -1.50 -1.23 3.30
C PHE A 96 -2.76 -0.95 2.46
N TYR A 97 -3.13 0.33 2.31
CA TYR A 97 -4.31 0.71 1.54
C TYR A 97 -4.20 0.32 0.06
N LEU A 98 -3.00 0.39 -0.54
CA LEU A 98 -2.78 -0.07 -1.91
C LEU A 98 -3.02 -1.58 -2.06
N LEU A 99 -2.49 -2.40 -1.16
CA LEU A 99 -2.71 -3.86 -1.19
C LEU A 99 -4.17 -4.22 -0.96
N TRP A 100 -4.85 -3.47 -0.08
CA TRP A 100 -6.27 -3.67 0.17
C TRP A 100 -7.11 -3.28 -1.04
N ALA A 101 -6.88 -2.11 -1.64
CA ALA A 101 -7.60 -1.68 -2.84
C ALA A 101 -7.33 -2.61 -4.03
N GLU A 102 -6.08 -3.05 -4.23
CA GLU A 102 -5.72 -4.04 -5.26
C GLU A 102 -6.57 -5.31 -5.15
N SER A 103 -6.89 -5.75 -3.93
CA SER A 103 -7.74 -6.93 -3.72
C SER A 103 -9.17 -6.75 -4.24
N TYR A 104 -9.76 -5.56 -4.08
CA TYR A 104 -11.08 -5.24 -4.65
C TYR A 104 -11.01 -4.98 -6.16
N ALA A 105 -9.96 -4.33 -6.63
CA ALA A 105 -9.77 -4.05 -8.04
C ALA A 105 -9.71 -5.34 -8.87
N LYS A 106 -8.98 -6.35 -8.39
CA LYS A 106 -8.92 -7.69 -9.01
C LYS A 106 -10.26 -8.42 -9.06
N GLU A 107 -11.18 -8.09 -8.16
CA GLU A 107 -12.55 -8.61 -8.14
C GLU A 107 -13.52 -7.74 -8.95
N GLY A 108 -13.04 -6.64 -9.56
CA GLY A 108 -13.88 -5.68 -10.30
C GLY A 108 -14.78 -4.83 -9.40
N ASN A 109 -14.54 -4.79 -8.09
CA ASN A 109 -15.40 -4.10 -7.13
C ASN A 109 -14.99 -2.62 -6.97
N VAL A 110 -15.40 -1.80 -7.94
CA VAL A 110 -15.12 -0.36 -8.00
C VAL A 110 -15.60 0.39 -6.76
N THR A 111 -16.79 0.06 -6.24
CA THR A 111 -17.35 0.73 -5.06
C THR A 111 -16.48 0.53 -3.83
N LYS A 112 -16.08 -0.72 -3.55
CA LYS A 112 -15.21 -1.01 -2.41
C LYS A 112 -13.79 -0.48 -2.61
N PHE A 113 -13.28 -0.53 -3.84
CA PHE A 113 -12.01 0.13 -4.19
C PHE A 113 -12.04 1.62 -3.82
N SER A 114 -13.05 2.35 -4.28
CA SER A 114 -13.21 3.80 -4.02
C SER A 114 -13.28 4.11 -2.52
N ASN A 115 -14.02 3.28 -1.76
CA ASN A 115 -14.09 3.42 -0.31
C ASN A 115 -12.72 3.31 0.38
N VAL A 116 -11.83 2.44 -0.10
CA VAL A 116 -10.47 2.32 0.42
C VAL A 116 -9.63 3.55 0.09
N VAL A 117 -9.78 4.11 -1.12
CA VAL A 117 -9.12 5.37 -1.52
C VAL A 117 -9.54 6.52 -0.61
N ASP A 118 -10.85 6.69 -0.39
CA ASP A 118 -11.39 7.75 0.47
C ASP A 118 -10.98 7.57 1.93
N LEU A 119 -10.85 6.32 2.39
CA LEU A 119 -10.32 6.03 3.72
C LEU A 119 -8.84 6.41 3.83
N ALA A 120 -8.03 6.08 2.83
CA ALA A 120 -6.61 6.43 2.77
C ALA A 120 -6.42 7.96 2.78
N LYS A 121 -7.16 8.69 1.94
CA LYS A 121 -7.14 10.17 1.90
C LYS A 121 -7.44 10.81 3.26
N ARG A 122 -8.41 10.25 4.01
CA ARG A 122 -8.79 10.77 5.34
C ARG A 122 -7.76 10.48 6.43
N ARG A 123 -7.03 9.36 6.34
CA ARG A 123 -6.14 8.90 7.43
C ARG A 123 -4.68 9.27 7.21
N LEU A 124 -4.23 9.28 5.96
CA LEU A 124 -2.87 9.62 5.57
C LEU A 124 -2.68 11.14 5.42
N HIS A 125 -3.10 11.90 6.43
CA HIS A 125 -3.03 13.36 6.47
C HIS A 125 -1.61 13.93 6.30
N GLN A 126 -0.59 13.10 6.54
CA GLN A 126 0.81 13.44 6.29
C GLN A 126 1.21 13.42 4.80
N LEU A 127 0.41 12.79 3.94
CA LEU A 127 0.62 12.74 2.50
C LEU A 127 -0.33 13.72 1.81
N SER A 128 0.10 14.29 0.68
CA SER A 128 -0.82 15.07 -0.14
C SER A 128 -1.85 14.15 -0.81
N THR A 129 -3.04 14.66 -1.10
CA THR A 129 -4.06 13.92 -1.86
C THR A 129 -3.49 13.41 -3.18
N PHE A 130 -2.66 14.22 -3.84
CA PHE A 130 -1.97 13.85 -5.06
C PHE A 130 -1.07 12.63 -4.90
N ASP A 131 -0.24 12.59 -3.85
CA ASP A 131 0.66 11.45 -3.59
C ASP A 131 -0.11 10.16 -3.28
N VAL A 132 -1.23 10.29 -2.56
CA VAL A 132 -2.11 9.16 -2.27
C VAL A 132 -2.72 8.64 -3.58
N GLU A 133 -3.33 9.51 -4.37
CA GLU A 133 -3.99 9.14 -5.64
C GLU A 133 -3.02 8.56 -6.66
N ALA A 134 -1.79 9.09 -6.75
CA ALA A 134 -0.77 8.60 -7.67
C ALA A 134 -0.55 7.08 -7.50
N GLY A 135 -0.52 6.58 -6.26
CA GLY A 135 -0.39 5.14 -6.00
C GLY A 135 -1.60 4.31 -6.43
N PHE A 136 -2.81 4.87 -6.40
CA PHE A 136 -4.03 4.15 -6.78
C PHE A 136 -4.31 4.18 -8.29
N ARG A 137 -3.81 5.19 -9.03
CA ARG A 137 -3.94 5.28 -10.49
C ARG A 137 -3.37 4.06 -11.19
N ASP A 138 -2.19 3.61 -10.78
CA ASP A 138 -1.56 2.39 -11.30
C ASP A 138 -2.49 1.16 -11.20
N LEU A 139 -3.27 1.07 -10.11
CA LEU A 139 -4.22 -0.03 -9.90
C LEU A 139 -5.46 0.09 -10.79
N VAL A 140 -5.93 1.31 -11.02
CA VAL A 140 -7.07 1.56 -11.92
C VAL A 140 -6.69 1.23 -13.35
N ASP A 141 -5.54 1.71 -13.82
CA ASP A 141 -5.03 1.43 -15.17
C ASP A 141 -4.86 -0.09 -15.40
N GLN A 142 -4.39 -0.81 -14.38
CA GLN A 142 -4.12 -2.24 -14.48
C GLN A 142 -5.38 -3.12 -14.39
N PHE A 143 -6.31 -2.81 -13.49
CA PHE A 143 -7.41 -3.72 -13.14
C PHE A 143 -8.81 -3.17 -13.43
N LEU A 144 -8.95 -1.85 -13.58
CA LEU A 144 -10.22 -1.16 -13.80
C LEU A 144 -10.14 -0.17 -14.99
N PRO A 145 -9.67 -0.59 -16.18
CA PRO A 145 -9.34 0.32 -17.29
C PRO A 145 -10.52 1.08 -17.88
N SER A 146 -11.75 0.67 -17.57
CA SER A 146 -12.98 1.35 -17.99
C SER A 146 -13.52 2.35 -16.95
N CYS A 147 -12.82 2.54 -15.84
CA CYS A 147 -13.28 3.34 -14.71
C CYS A 147 -12.57 4.69 -14.65
N ASP A 148 -13.35 5.77 -14.67
CA ASP A 148 -12.84 7.14 -14.72
C ASP A 148 -12.80 7.77 -13.31
N LEU A 149 -12.02 7.18 -12.41
CA LEU A 149 -12.00 7.52 -10.98
C LEU A 149 -11.16 8.75 -10.60
N PHE A 150 -10.20 9.12 -11.45
CA PHE A 150 -9.17 10.12 -11.12
C PHE A 150 -9.03 11.20 -12.21
N ASN A 151 -10.06 11.37 -13.03
CA ASN A 151 -10.03 12.24 -14.21
C ASN A 151 -10.61 13.64 -13.95
N ASP A 152 -10.54 14.07 -12.68
CA ASP A 152 -10.93 15.40 -12.28
C ASP A 152 -9.85 16.41 -12.73
N GLU A 153 -10.27 17.52 -13.34
CA GLU A 153 -9.42 18.60 -13.88
C GLU A 153 -8.37 19.13 -12.86
N GLU A 154 -8.61 18.92 -11.57
CA GLU A 154 -7.76 19.34 -10.46
C GLU A 154 -6.40 18.60 -10.44
N THR A 155 -6.35 17.32 -10.80
CA THR A 155 -5.07 16.60 -10.88
C THR A 155 -4.28 16.98 -12.15
N MET A 156 -4.97 17.30 -13.25
CA MET A 156 -4.33 17.85 -14.45
C MET A 156 -3.72 19.23 -14.18
N ALA A 157 -4.35 20.04 -13.33
CA ALA A 157 -3.82 21.34 -12.91
C ALA A 157 -2.51 21.23 -12.10
N ALA A 158 -2.29 20.13 -11.37
CA ALA A 158 -1.04 19.87 -10.66
C ALA A 158 0.13 19.61 -11.63
N PHE A 159 -0.12 18.92 -12.76
CA PHE A 159 0.86 18.71 -13.84
C PHE A 159 1.00 19.92 -14.78
N CYS A 160 0.00 20.80 -14.84
CA CYS A 160 -0.01 22.01 -15.68
C CYS A 160 0.45 23.29 -14.98
N ARG A 161 1.07 23.22 -13.79
CA ARG A 161 1.82 24.36 -13.22
C ARG A 161 3.00 24.71 -14.12
N LYS A 162 2.73 25.49 -15.17
CA LYS A 162 3.75 26.21 -15.94
C LYS A 162 4.57 27.02 -14.93
N PRO A 163 5.91 27.06 -15.06
CA PRO A 163 6.72 28.00 -14.30
C PRO A 163 6.15 29.39 -14.60
N SER A 164 5.62 30.06 -13.58
CA SER A 164 5.09 31.40 -13.69
C SER A 164 6.24 32.33 -14.11
N ASP A 165 6.21 32.77 -15.36
CA ASP A 165 6.96 33.93 -15.83
C ASP A 165 6.58 35.13 -14.94
N SER A 166 7.50 35.52 -14.07
CA SER A 166 7.40 36.77 -13.32
C SER A 166 7.57 37.95 -14.28
N ARG A 167 6.48 38.32 -14.96
CA ARG A 167 6.37 39.63 -15.60
C ARG A 167 6.26 40.71 -14.54
N THR A 168 7.39 41.32 -14.18
CA THR A 168 7.39 42.64 -13.53
C THR A 168 7.13 43.71 -14.59
N LYS A 169 5.85 43.94 -14.93
CA LYS A 169 5.41 45.20 -15.57
C LYS A 169 5.37 46.29 -14.51
N LYS A 170 6.37 47.17 -14.47
CA LYS A 170 6.21 48.52 -13.91
C LYS A 170 5.73 49.44 -15.02
N SER A 171 4.45 49.77 -15.00
CA SER A 171 3.83 50.83 -15.82
C SER A 171 3.52 52.05 -14.94
N MET A 172 3.78 53.24 -15.49
CA MET A 172 3.00 54.51 -15.43
C MET A 172 3.88 55.76 -15.22
N PRO A 173 3.42 56.97 -15.62
CA PRO A 173 2.75 57.37 -16.87
C PRO A 173 3.34 58.74 -17.38
N PRO A 174 2.76 59.43 -18.39
CA PRO A 174 3.43 60.46 -19.20
C PRO A 174 3.20 61.90 -18.71
N ASN A 175 3.97 62.85 -19.23
CA ASN A 175 3.59 64.26 -19.48
C ASN A 175 4.62 64.87 -20.44
N LEU A 176 4.26 65.09 -21.71
CA LEU A 176 3.69 66.30 -22.31
C LEU A 176 4.73 67.43 -22.53
N THR A 177 4.87 67.74 -23.82
CA THR A 177 5.69 68.74 -24.50
C THR A 177 5.39 70.18 -24.08
N SER A 178 6.44 71.01 -24.04
CA SER A 178 6.57 72.22 -24.86
C SER A 178 8.06 72.57 -25.03
#